data_AF-M5PVI5-F1
#
_entry.id   AF-M5PVI5-F1
#
_cell.length_a   1.000
_cell.length_b   1.000
_cell.length_c   1.000
_cell.angle_alpha   90.00
_cell.angle_beta   90.00
_cell.angle_gamma   90.00
#
_symmetry.space_group_name_H-M   'P 1'
#
loop_
_entity.id
_entity.type
_entity.pdbx_description
1 polymer ?
#
loop_
_entity_poly.entity_id
_entity_poly.type
_entity_poly.pdbx_seq_one_letter_code
_entity_poly.pdbx_strand_id
1 'polypeptide(L)'
;MRSVIRNDCTRCSVRRSLPRSTSSISGGFTLIEMIVTLTLAALAATMLFTFMGPAVTRSHEPVGRLDADMALAAVAANVRMRYAALGTPGDTAWDNFIDGLGAEGADQNNSYGSYTVVQKSWITFDTSGIEVDLTGDTGHAAYGKYLKLIIDNGGQPLVLLLSRQGA
;
A
#
# COMPACT_ATOMS: atom_id res chain seq x y z
N MET A 1 42.76 -0.14 -72.48
CA MET A 1 43.56 0.83 -73.27
C MET A 1 43.85 2.05 -72.42
N ARG A 2 45.15 2.42 -72.34
CA ARG A 2 45.75 3.68 -71.82
C ARG A 2 45.55 3.98 -70.32
N SER A 3 46.51 3.82 -69.41
CA SER A 3 47.95 4.17 -69.33
C SER A 3 48.26 5.63 -68.96
N VAL A 4 49.35 5.75 -68.19
CA VAL A 4 50.24 6.92 -67.91
C VAL A 4 49.88 7.68 -66.62
N ILE A 5 50.57 7.50 -65.48
CA ILE A 5 51.99 7.71 -65.08
C ILE A 5 52.35 9.19 -64.78
N ARG A 6 52.57 9.43 -63.48
CA ARG A 6 53.59 10.27 -62.78
C ARG A 6 53.77 11.75 -63.15
N ASN A 7 53.87 12.65 -62.16
CA ASN A 7 55.14 12.98 -61.47
C ASN A 7 54.95 14.10 -60.41
N ASP A 8 55.73 13.95 -59.33
CA ASP A 8 56.39 14.94 -58.47
C ASP A 8 55.75 16.31 -58.19
N CYS A 9 55.54 16.56 -56.89
CA CYS A 9 55.91 17.84 -56.29
C CYS A 9 56.46 17.63 -54.88
N THR A 10 57.78 17.59 -54.82
CA THR A 10 58.63 17.90 -53.67
C THR A 10 58.18 19.22 -53.03
N ARG A 11 57.67 19.18 -51.80
CA ARG A 11 57.77 20.33 -50.90
C ARG A 11 58.03 19.89 -49.47
N CYS A 12 59.31 19.94 -49.16
CA CYS A 12 59.87 20.10 -47.83
C CYS A 12 59.29 21.38 -47.20
N SER A 13 58.66 21.32 -46.03
CA SER A 13 58.79 22.38 -45.01
C SER A 13 58.19 21.98 -43.65
N VAL A 14 59.10 21.81 -42.70
CA VAL A 14 59.01 22.23 -41.29
C VAL A 14 57.82 21.69 -40.47
N ARG A 15 57.98 20.48 -39.92
CA ARG A 15 57.31 20.10 -38.66
C ARG A 15 57.91 20.92 -37.52
N ARG A 16 57.22 21.97 -37.07
CA ARG A 16 57.40 22.46 -35.70
C ARG A 16 56.77 21.44 -34.76
N SER A 17 57.60 20.58 -34.18
CA SER A 17 57.23 19.85 -32.97
C SER A 17 57.02 20.86 -31.86
N LEU A 18 55.76 21.18 -31.56
CA LEU A 18 55.41 21.75 -30.27
C LEU A 18 55.91 20.79 -29.19
N PRO A 19 56.61 21.26 -28.15
CA PRO A 19 56.89 20.42 -27.00
C PRO A 19 55.55 20.05 -26.37
N ARG A 20 55.13 18.80 -26.56
CA ARG A 20 54.08 18.20 -25.75
C ARG A 20 54.67 18.08 -24.35
N SER A 21 54.38 19.07 -23.51
CA SER A 21 54.58 18.95 -22.07
C SER A 21 53.60 17.89 -21.57
N THR A 22 54.00 16.63 -21.65
CA THR A 22 53.48 15.61 -20.76
C THR A 22 54.09 15.91 -19.40
N SER A 23 53.41 16.73 -18.59
CA SER A 23 53.62 16.63 -17.15
C SER A 23 53.17 15.23 -16.75
N SER A 24 54.09 14.28 -16.75
CA SER A 24 53.92 13.05 -15.99
C SER A 24 53.92 13.48 -14.53
N ILE A 25 52.75 13.86 -14.03
CA ILE A 25 52.52 13.81 -12.59
C ILE A 25 52.46 12.31 -12.30
N SER A 26 53.65 11.71 -12.14
CA SER A 26 53.80 10.46 -11.40
C SER A 26 53.62 10.81 -9.93
N GLY A 27 52.37 11.16 -9.57
CA GLY A 27 51.92 11.19 -8.20
C GLY A 27 51.53 9.77 -7.85
N GLY A 28 52.42 9.05 -7.16
CA GLY A 28 52.02 7.80 -6.52
C GLY A 28 50.90 8.08 -5.53
N PHE A 29 49.92 7.17 -5.45
CA PHE A 29 48.87 7.25 -4.44
C PHE A 29 49.51 7.37 -3.06
N THR A 30 49.26 8.49 -2.38
CA THR A 30 49.71 8.64 -1.01
C THR A 30 48.87 7.72 -0.14
N LEU A 31 49.49 7.12 0.88
CA LEU A 31 48.78 6.24 1.83
C LEU A 31 47.58 6.96 2.46
N ILE A 32 47.71 8.26 2.69
CA ILE A 32 46.64 9.09 3.24
C ILE A 32 45.47 9.28 2.27
N GLU A 33 45.72 9.48 0.97
CA GLU A 33 44.68 9.62 -0.05
C GLU A 33 43.84 8.35 -0.22
N MET A 34 44.48 7.19 -0.12
CA MET A 34 43.79 5.91 -0.16
C MET A 34 42.87 5.71 1.06
N ILE A 35 43.31 6.09 2.25
CA ILE A 35 42.49 6.03 3.47
C ILE A 35 41.30 7.00 3.38
N VAL A 36 41.53 8.23 2.91
CA VAL A 36 40.48 9.24 2.79
C VAL A 36 39.43 8.83 1.74
N THR A 37 39.84 8.31 0.60
CA THR A 37 38.89 7.86 -0.44
C THR A 37 38.08 6.64 0.01
N LEU A 38 38.70 5.67 0.69
CA LEU A 38 37.98 4.51 1.24
C LEU A 38 36.99 4.90 2.34
N THR A 39 37.36 5.83 3.21
CA THR A 39 36.45 6.32 4.26
C THR A 39 35.27 7.09 3.68
N LEU A 40 35.50 7.96 2.69
CA LEU A 40 34.41 8.66 1.99
C LEU A 40 33.51 7.70 1.21
N ALA A 41 34.08 6.69 0.55
CA ALA A 41 33.30 5.66 -0.15
C ALA A 41 32.45 4.83 0.82
N ALA A 42 32.98 4.47 2.00
CA ALA A 42 32.23 3.76 3.03
C ALA A 42 31.08 4.59 3.59
N LEU A 43 31.29 5.89 3.83
CA LEU A 43 30.23 6.80 4.27
C LEU A 43 29.11 6.94 3.22
N ALA A 44 29.48 7.10 1.94
CA ALA A 44 28.51 7.15 0.85
C ALA A 44 27.72 5.84 0.71
N ALA A 45 28.40 4.69 0.80
CA ALA A 45 27.78 3.38 0.70
C ALA A 45 26.81 3.08 1.86
N THR A 46 27.16 3.49 3.09
CA THR A 46 26.27 3.32 4.25
C THR A 46 25.01 4.17 4.11
N MET A 47 25.14 5.45 3.71
CA MET A 47 23.96 6.28 3.43
C MET A 47 23.08 5.68 2.34
N LEU A 48 23.67 5.23 1.23
CA LEU A 48 22.92 4.60 0.14
C LEU A 48 22.16 3.35 0.61
N PHE A 49 22.82 2.50 1.41
CA PHE A 49 22.20 1.28 1.94
C PHE A 49 21.05 1.60 2.91
N THR A 50 21.21 2.60 3.78
CA THR A 50 20.15 3.01 4.72
C THR A 50 18.91 3.55 4.00
N PHE A 51 19.06 4.22 2.86
CA PHE A 51 17.93 4.75 2.11
C PHE A 51 17.32 3.75 1.10
N MET A 52 18.12 2.95 0.38
CA MET A 52 17.61 1.97 -0.58
C MET A 52 17.13 0.66 0.06
N GLY A 53 17.74 0.25 1.18
CA GLY A 53 17.40 -1.01 1.86
C GLY A 53 15.91 -1.11 2.22
N PRO A 54 15.34 -0.13 2.95
CA PRO A 54 13.91 -0.14 3.30
C PRO A 54 12.99 -0.06 2.07
N ALA A 55 13.36 0.74 1.07
CA ALA A 55 12.54 0.93 -0.14
C ALA A 55 12.38 -0.35 -0.96
N VAL A 56 13.44 -1.17 -1.05
CA VAL A 56 13.39 -2.46 -1.77
C VAL A 56 12.71 -3.54 -0.93
N THR A 57 13.04 -3.62 0.37
CA THR A 57 12.58 -4.71 1.24
C THR A 57 11.11 -4.61 1.64
N ARG A 58 10.55 -3.40 1.78
CA ARG A 58 9.15 -3.17 2.21
C ARG A 58 8.20 -2.77 1.08
N SER A 59 8.64 -2.84 -0.17
CA SER A 59 7.84 -2.48 -1.35
C SER A 59 6.54 -3.30 -1.51
N HIS A 60 6.46 -4.48 -0.87
CA HIS A 60 5.31 -5.37 -0.91
C HIS A 60 4.26 -5.07 0.17
N GLU A 61 4.62 -4.40 1.26
CA GLU A 61 3.70 -4.04 2.36
C GLU A 61 2.49 -3.20 1.89
N PRO A 62 2.63 -2.16 1.03
CA PRO A 62 1.47 -1.41 0.56
C PRO A 62 0.58 -2.25 -0.37
N VAL A 63 1.14 -3.19 -1.14
CA VAL A 63 0.38 -4.06 -2.04
C VAL A 63 -0.47 -5.04 -1.23
N GLY A 64 0.10 -5.67 -0.21
CA GLY A 64 -0.65 -6.57 0.66
C GLY A 64 -1.78 -5.87 1.43
N ARG A 65 -1.58 -4.60 1.82
CA ARG A 65 -2.64 -3.77 2.41
C ARG A 65 -3.76 -3.48 1.43
N LEU A 66 -3.44 -3.10 0.19
CA LEU A 66 -4.44 -2.86 -0.85
C LEU A 66 -5.25 -4.11 -1.19
N ASP A 67 -4.62 -5.28 -1.24
CA ASP A 67 -5.33 -6.54 -1.48
C ASP A 67 -6.33 -6.85 -0.35
N ALA A 68 -5.92 -6.64 0.91
CA ALA A 68 -6.80 -6.78 2.07
C ALA A 68 -7.97 -5.78 2.01
N ASP A 69 -7.72 -4.53 1.62
CA ASP A 69 -8.77 -3.50 1.48
C ASP A 69 -9.77 -3.84 0.37
N MET A 70 -9.29 -4.34 -0.76
CA MET A 70 -10.15 -4.77 -1.86
C MET A 70 -11.02 -5.96 -1.46
N ALA A 71 -10.45 -6.94 -0.73
CA ALA A 71 -11.21 -8.07 -0.21
C ALA A 71 -12.31 -7.60 0.76
N LEU A 72 -11.98 -6.67 1.66
CA LEU A 72 -12.93 -6.12 2.63
C LEU A 72 -14.02 -5.27 1.96
N ALA A 73 -13.65 -4.47 0.95
CA ALA A 73 -14.60 -3.71 0.15
C ALA A 73 -15.58 -4.62 -0.61
N ALA A 74 -15.11 -5.77 -1.11
CA ALA A 74 -15.98 -6.76 -1.75
C ALA A 74 -16.97 -7.38 -0.74
N VAL A 75 -16.52 -7.73 0.46
CA VAL A 75 -17.41 -8.21 1.55
C VAL A 75 -18.46 -7.17 1.88
N ALA A 76 -18.04 -5.92 2.09
CA ALA A 76 -18.95 -4.82 2.40
C ALA A 76 -19.98 -4.58 1.28
N ALA A 77 -19.57 -4.71 0.01
CA ALA A 77 -20.48 -4.62 -1.13
C ALA A 77 -21.52 -5.75 -1.13
N ASN A 78 -21.10 -6.98 -0.84
CA ASN A 78 -22.00 -8.13 -0.74
C ASN A 78 -23.01 -7.98 0.41
N VAL A 79 -22.54 -7.52 1.57
CA VAL A 79 -23.41 -7.22 2.73
C VAL A 79 -24.42 -6.14 2.38
N ARG A 80 -23.98 -5.03 1.76
CA ARG A 80 -24.88 -3.94 1.32
C ARG A 80 -25.88 -4.38 0.26
N MET A 81 -25.46 -5.23 -0.68
CA MET A 81 -26.33 -5.78 -1.71
C MET A 81 -27.41 -6.66 -1.11
N ARG A 82 -27.06 -7.52 -0.15
CA ARG A 82 -28.05 -8.33 0.57
C ARG A 82 -28.99 -7.48 1.42
N TYR A 83 -28.45 -6.47 2.10
CA TYR A 83 -29.24 -5.47 2.84
C TYR A 83 -30.22 -4.72 1.92
N ALA A 84 -29.79 -4.30 0.73
CA ALA A 84 -30.68 -3.66 -0.24
C ALA A 84 -31.75 -4.63 -0.77
N ALA A 85 -31.40 -5.91 -0.97
CA ALA A 85 -32.34 -6.95 -1.41
C ALA A 85 -33.42 -7.29 -0.37
N LEU A 86 -33.21 -6.97 0.91
CA LEU A 86 -34.22 -7.14 1.96
C LEU A 86 -35.38 -6.14 1.85
N GLY A 87 -35.15 -4.95 1.28
CA GLY A 87 -36.18 -3.92 1.12
C GLY A 87 -36.77 -3.50 2.47
N THR A 88 -38.07 -3.81 2.68
CA THR A 88 -38.77 -3.63 3.97
C THR A 88 -38.96 -5.00 4.63
N PRO A 89 -37.94 -5.54 5.31
CA PRO A 89 -38.01 -6.88 5.84
C PRO A 89 -38.95 -6.97 7.05
N GLY A 90 -39.78 -8.03 7.06
CA GLY A 90 -40.39 -8.51 8.29
C GLY A 90 -39.32 -9.02 9.27
N ASP A 91 -39.69 -9.18 10.54
CA ASP A 91 -38.73 -9.47 11.64
C ASP A 91 -37.84 -10.68 11.34
N THR A 92 -38.42 -11.79 10.88
CA THR A 92 -37.68 -13.03 10.59
C THR A 92 -36.64 -12.88 9.47
N ALA A 93 -36.91 -12.05 8.45
CA ALA A 93 -35.96 -11.84 7.36
C ALA A 93 -34.78 -10.97 7.80
N TRP A 94 -35.05 -10.02 8.70
CA TRP A 94 -34.03 -9.21 9.34
C TRP A 94 -33.14 -10.08 10.24
N ASP A 95 -33.73 -10.87 11.14
CA ASP A 95 -32.99 -11.74 12.06
C ASP A 95 -32.10 -12.75 11.31
N ASN A 96 -32.63 -13.40 10.27
CA ASN A 96 -31.84 -14.31 9.42
C ASN A 96 -30.65 -13.62 8.72
N PHE A 97 -30.81 -12.36 8.33
CA PHE A 97 -29.70 -11.59 7.76
C PHE A 97 -28.65 -11.26 8.82
N ILE A 98 -29.08 -10.84 10.01
CA ILE A 98 -28.20 -10.55 11.12
C ILE A 98 -27.41 -11.80 11.54
N ASP A 99 -28.07 -12.94 11.67
CA ASP A 99 -27.42 -14.22 11.98
C ASP A 99 -26.43 -14.63 10.89
N GLY A 100 -26.77 -14.39 9.63
CA GLY A 100 -25.90 -14.65 8.49
C GLY A 100 -24.59 -13.85 8.47
N LEU A 101 -24.53 -12.69 9.15
CA LEU A 101 -23.29 -11.91 9.31
C LEU A 101 -22.31 -12.56 10.29
N GLY A 102 -22.75 -13.54 11.08
CA GLY A 102 -21.93 -14.20 12.08
C GLY A 102 -21.95 -13.55 13.46
N ALA A 103 -21.24 -14.20 14.39
CA ALA A 103 -21.06 -13.75 15.76
C ALA A 103 -19.84 -12.83 15.90
N GLU A 104 -19.87 -11.95 16.88
CA GLU A 104 -18.73 -11.10 17.23
C GLU A 104 -17.53 -11.95 17.68
N GLY A 105 -16.33 -11.54 17.25
CA GLY A 105 -15.07 -12.24 17.51
C GLY A 105 -14.86 -13.51 16.68
N ALA A 106 -15.76 -13.85 15.75
CA ALA A 106 -15.65 -15.05 14.93
C ALA A 106 -15.21 -14.75 13.50
N ASP A 107 -14.34 -15.60 12.98
CA ASP A 107 -13.99 -15.62 11.56
C ASP A 107 -15.16 -16.20 10.76
N GLN A 108 -15.56 -15.46 9.73
CA GLN A 108 -16.62 -15.81 8.81
C GLN A 108 -16.03 -16.22 7.47
N ASN A 109 -16.53 -17.33 6.94
CA ASN A 109 -16.33 -17.71 5.55
C ASN A 109 -17.68 -18.13 4.99
N ASN A 110 -18.44 -17.14 4.53
CA ASN A 110 -19.83 -17.30 4.11
C ASN A 110 -20.06 -16.71 2.72
N SER A 111 -21.33 -16.61 2.31
CA SER A 111 -21.73 -16.04 1.02
C SER A 111 -21.32 -14.57 0.81
N TYR A 112 -20.97 -13.84 1.87
CA TYR A 112 -20.47 -12.48 1.77
C TYR A 112 -18.95 -12.42 1.54
N GLY A 113 -18.22 -13.47 1.90
CA GLY A 113 -16.78 -13.63 1.74
C GLY A 113 -16.08 -14.07 3.02
N SER A 114 -14.76 -13.90 3.06
CA SER A 114 -13.91 -14.20 4.23
C SER A 114 -13.59 -12.93 5.00
N TYR A 115 -14.01 -12.83 6.26
CA TYR A 115 -13.80 -11.66 7.12
C TYR A 115 -13.92 -12.04 8.59
N THR A 116 -13.34 -11.24 9.49
CA THR A 116 -13.54 -11.39 10.93
C THR A 116 -14.50 -10.33 11.42
N VAL A 117 -15.50 -10.70 12.22
CA VAL A 117 -16.37 -9.73 12.88
C VAL A 117 -15.69 -9.24 14.15
N VAL A 118 -15.24 -7.99 14.17
CA VAL A 118 -14.60 -7.39 15.35
C VAL A 118 -15.63 -6.92 16.35
N GLN A 119 -16.70 -6.30 15.86
CA GLN A 119 -17.77 -5.76 16.71
C GLN A 119 -19.12 -5.89 16.01
N LYS A 120 -20.14 -6.31 16.75
CA LYS A 120 -21.53 -6.36 16.28
C LYS A 120 -22.45 -5.88 17.39
N SER A 121 -22.75 -4.59 17.38
CA SER A 121 -23.50 -3.93 18.46
C SER A 121 -24.72 -3.20 17.94
N TRP A 122 -25.81 -3.26 18.70
CA TRP A 122 -26.98 -2.42 18.46
C TRP A 122 -26.71 -1.03 19.01
N ILE A 123 -26.98 0.01 18.23
CA ILE A 123 -26.70 1.38 18.65
C ILE A 123 -27.93 2.26 18.55
N THR A 124 -27.90 3.38 19.26
CA THR A 124 -28.81 4.50 19.04
C THR A 124 -28.06 5.81 19.26
N PHE A 125 -28.71 6.93 18.93
CA PHE A 125 -28.19 8.25 19.20
C PHE A 125 -29.08 8.92 20.23
N ASP A 126 -28.48 9.43 21.30
CA ASP A 126 -29.22 10.18 22.31
C ASP A 126 -29.69 11.54 21.76
N THR A 127 -30.42 12.32 22.58
CA THR A 127 -30.90 13.65 22.22
C THR A 127 -29.78 14.66 21.94
N SER A 128 -28.53 14.34 22.31
CA SER A 128 -27.33 15.14 22.08
C SER A 128 -26.54 14.66 20.86
N GLY A 129 -26.97 13.60 20.18
CA GLY A 129 -26.29 13.00 19.04
C GLY A 129 -25.11 12.08 19.39
N ILE A 130 -25.00 11.65 20.66
CA ILE A 130 -23.97 10.73 21.12
C ILE A 130 -24.41 9.28 20.87
N GLU A 131 -23.48 8.46 20.37
CA GLU A 131 -23.70 7.02 20.19
C GLU A 131 -23.86 6.34 21.56
N VAL A 132 -24.97 5.65 21.75
CA VAL A 132 -25.27 4.82 22.92
C VAL A 132 -25.37 3.37 22.46
N ASP A 133 -24.58 2.51 23.10
CA ASP A 133 -24.65 1.06 22.89
C ASP A 133 -25.91 0.50 23.57
N LEU A 134 -26.67 -0.27 22.82
CA LEU A 134 -27.90 -0.96 23.25
C LEU A 134 -27.69 -2.47 23.36
N THR A 135 -26.45 -2.95 23.29
CA THR A 135 -26.14 -4.37 23.46
C THR A 135 -26.66 -4.88 24.81
N GLY A 136 -27.68 -5.74 24.77
CA GLY A 136 -28.34 -6.30 25.97
C GLY A 136 -29.56 -5.53 26.48
N ASP A 137 -29.87 -4.34 25.95
CA ASP A 137 -31.08 -3.58 26.31
C ASP A 137 -32.20 -3.81 25.29
N THR A 138 -32.78 -5.02 25.35
CA THR A 138 -33.86 -5.46 24.45
C THR A 138 -35.19 -4.71 24.69
N GLY A 139 -35.31 -3.96 25.78
CA GLY A 139 -36.49 -3.16 26.11
C GLY A 139 -36.48 -1.76 25.49
N HIS A 140 -35.34 -1.31 24.97
CA HIS A 140 -35.22 0.03 24.38
C HIS A 140 -35.97 0.12 23.04
N ALA A 141 -36.74 1.18 22.82
CA ALA A 141 -37.57 1.35 21.61
C ALA A 141 -36.76 1.41 20.30
N ALA A 142 -35.46 1.71 20.39
CA ALA A 142 -34.53 1.74 19.26
C ALA A 142 -33.74 0.42 19.07
N TYR A 143 -33.91 -0.56 19.97
CA TYR A 143 -33.27 -1.86 19.84
C TYR A 143 -33.70 -2.55 18.54
N GLY A 144 -32.75 -3.17 17.83
CA GLY A 144 -33.02 -3.82 16.54
C GLY A 144 -33.18 -2.87 15.34
N LYS A 145 -33.11 -1.54 15.55
CA LYS A 145 -33.25 -0.54 14.47
C LYS A 145 -31.93 -0.15 13.82
N TYR A 146 -30.86 0.02 14.59
CA TYR A 146 -29.55 0.39 14.04
C TYR A 146 -28.48 -0.60 14.49
N LEU A 147 -27.82 -1.21 13.52
CA LEU A 147 -26.71 -2.12 13.74
C LEU A 147 -25.41 -1.48 13.31
N LYS A 148 -24.44 -1.51 14.22
CA LYS A 148 -23.04 -1.21 13.94
C LYS A 148 -22.29 -2.53 13.78
N LEU A 149 -21.68 -2.69 12.62
CA LEU A 149 -20.86 -3.84 12.29
C LEU A 149 -19.44 -3.35 11.98
N ILE A 150 -18.46 -3.90 12.66
CA ILE A 150 -17.04 -3.68 12.36
C ILE A 150 -16.47 -5.01 11.89
N ILE A 151 -15.97 -5.02 10.65
CA ILE A 151 -15.33 -6.18 10.04
C ILE A 151 -13.85 -5.89 9.82
N ASP A 152 -12.99 -6.89 10.01
CA ASP A 152 -11.55 -6.80 9.75
C ASP A 152 -11.12 -7.85 8.73
N ASN A 153 -10.16 -7.45 7.91
CA ASN A 153 -9.37 -8.38 7.10
C ASN A 153 -7.93 -7.87 7.05
N GLY A 154 -6.98 -8.64 7.60
CA GLY A 154 -5.56 -8.30 7.54
C GLY A 154 -5.16 -7.08 8.38
N GLY A 155 -5.92 -6.73 9.42
CA GLY A 155 -5.64 -5.61 10.31
C GLY A 155 -6.15 -4.25 9.82
N GLN A 156 -7.04 -4.24 8.84
CA GLN A 156 -7.76 -3.05 8.39
C GLN A 156 -9.25 -3.17 8.75
N PRO A 157 -9.75 -2.42 9.76
CA PRO A 157 -11.15 -2.47 10.14
C PRO A 157 -12.00 -1.57 9.23
N LEU A 158 -13.15 -2.09 8.81
CA LEU A 158 -14.19 -1.34 8.09
C LEU A 158 -15.47 -1.33 8.91
N VAL A 159 -16.03 -0.13 9.08
CA VAL A 159 -17.29 0.08 9.80
C VAL A 159 -18.45 0.15 8.79
N LEU A 160 -19.49 -0.63 9.05
CA LEU A 160 -20.77 -0.56 8.38
C LEU A 160 -21.85 -0.17 9.39
N LEU A 161 -22.63 0.85 9.04
CA LEU A 161 -23.83 1.24 9.77
C LEU A 161 -25.04 0.82 8.93
N LEU A 162 -25.89 -0.01 9.51
CA LEU A 162 -27.09 -0.55 8.88
C LEU A 162 -28.31 -0.14 9.70
N SER A 163 -29.32 0.44 9.05
CA SER A 163 -30.58 0.80 9.69
C SER A 163 -31.69 -0.11 9.17
N ARG A 164 -32.61 -0.58 10.00
CA ARG A 164 -33.78 -1.30 9.50
C ARG A 164 -34.72 -0.35 8.75
N GLN A 165 -35.00 -0.61 7.48
CA GLN A 165 -35.99 0.17 6.72
C GLN A 165 -37.41 -0.25 7.10
N GLY A 166 -38.25 0.72 7.51
CA GLY A 166 -39.67 0.54 7.80
C GLY A 166 -40.05 0.21 9.25
N ALA A 167 -39.19 0.53 10.22
CA ALA A 167 -39.45 0.40 11.66
C ALA A 167 -39.79 1.73 12.35
#